data_AF-A0A920G355-F1
#
_entry.id   AF-A0A920G355-F1
#
_cell.length_a   1.000
_cell.length_b   1.000
_cell.length_c   1.000
_cell.angle_alpha   90.00
_cell.angle_beta   90.00
_cell.angle_gamma   90.00
#
_symmetry.space_group_name_H-M   'P 1'
#
loop_
_entity.id
_entity.type
_entity.pdbx_description
1 polymer ?
#
loop_
_entity_poly.entity_id
_entity_poly.type
_entity_poly.pdbx_seq_one_letter_code
_entity_poly.pdbx_strand_id
1 'polypeptide(L)'
;MTAAGRLYNVCRHRGTELVPLADPGPVSGQFTRSIVCPYHAWSYHLDGRLRGTPHLAVDTEGSHYTPSIWPSGGFIFVCLNPDEHQPSIQHWAPGRSVVPLPAGRPATGSLHYLRR
;
A
#
# COMPACT_ATOMS: atom_id res chain seq x y z
N MET A 1 -14.45 -7.51 -4.92
CA MET A 1 -13.22 -6.75 -5.18
C MET A 1 -12.60 -6.45 -3.83
N THR A 2 -11.56 -7.19 -3.42
CA THR A 2 -10.83 -6.88 -2.19
C THR A 2 -10.08 -5.58 -2.40
N ALA A 3 -10.35 -4.57 -1.59
CA ALA A 3 -9.61 -3.31 -1.62
C ALA A 3 -8.12 -3.62 -1.38
N ALA A 4 -7.24 -3.12 -2.26
CA ALA A 4 -5.81 -3.18 -2.02
C ALA A 4 -5.48 -2.30 -0.80
N GLY A 5 -4.91 -2.91 0.24
CA GLY A 5 -4.47 -2.20 1.43
C GLY A 5 -3.20 -1.38 1.16
N ARG A 6 -3.03 -0.29 1.91
CA ARG A 6 -1.86 0.61 1.80
C ARG A 6 -1.50 1.17 3.17
N LEU A 7 -0.21 1.37 3.39
CA LEU A 7 0.28 2.02 4.58
C LEU A 7 1.64 2.63 4.31
N TYR A 8 2.01 3.62 5.11
CA TYR A 8 3.41 3.98 5.27
C TYR A 8 4.12 2.86 6.04
N ASN A 9 5.30 2.47 5.58
CA ASN A 9 6.16 1.47 6.24
C ASN A 9 6.81 2.04 7.51
N VAL A 10 6.04 2.71 8.36
CA VAL A 10 6.52 3.50 9.50
C VAL A 10 5.53 3.34 10.65
N CYS A 11 6.03 2.88 11.79
CA CYS A 11 5.26 2.74 13.01
C CYS A 11 4.91 4.12 13.61
N ARG A 12 3.63 4.30 13.96
CA ARG A 12 3.10 5.49 14.65
C ARG A 12 3.71 5.77 16.01
N HIS A 13 4.29 4.76 16.67
CA HIS A 13 4.83 4.93 18.02
C HIS A 13 6.13 5.76 18.00
N ARG A 14 7.16 5.27 17.29
CA ARG A 14 8.51 5.88 17.29
C ARG A 14 9.19 5.80 15.92
N GLY A 15 8.41 5.69 14.85
CA GLY A 15 8.94 5.72 13.48
C GLY A 15 9.67 4.45 13.04
N THR A 16 9.59 3.35 13.80
CA THR A 16 10.22 2.07 13.43
C THR A 16 9.69 1.57 12.10
N GLU A 17 10.59 1.11 11.23
CA GLU A 17 10.21 0.41 9.99
C GLU A 17 9.40 -0.86 10.31
N LEU A 18 8.25 -1.05 9.67
CA LEU A 18 7.36 -2.16 9.97
C LEU A 18 7.76 -3.45 9.24
N VAL A 19 8.17 -3.31 7.98
CA VAL A 19 8.60 -4.38 7.10
C VAL A 19 10.01 -4.04 6.61
N PRO A 20 11.05 -4.79 7.03
CA PRO A 20 12.41 -4.53 6.59
C PRO A 20 12.50 -4.57 5.06
N LEU A 21 13.10 -3.54 4.48
CA LEU A 21 13.40 -3.50 3.04
C LEU A 21 14.78 -4.14 2.77
N ALA A 22 14.86 -4.96 1.72
CA ALA A 22 16.13 -5.50 1.25
C ALA A 22 16.81 -4.46 0.34
N ASP A 23 18.07 -4.14 0.61
CA ASP A 23 18.87 -3.29 -0.26
C ASP A 23 19.50 -4.10 -1.41
N PRO A 24 19.35 -3.67 -2.69
CA PRO A 24 18.30 -2.83 -3.27
C PRO A 24 17.23 -3.70 -3.98
N GLY A 25 15.96 -3.57 -3.60
CA GLY A 25 14.86 -4.16 -4.37
C GLY A 25 13.48 -4.16 -3.70
N PRO A 26 12.42 -4.49 -4.46
CA PRO A 26 11.10 -4.69 -3.88
C PRO A 26 11.11 -5.90 -2.94
N VAL A 27 10.58 -5.74 -1.74
CA VAL A 27 10.29 -6.86 -0.84
C VAL A 27 8.86 -7.31 -1.08
N SER A 28 8.66 -8.62 -1.21
CA SER A 28 7.34 -9.24 -1.29
C SER A 28 7.21 -10.27 -0.18
N GLY A 29 5.99 -10.42 0.32
CA GLY A 29 5.68 -11.32 1.43
C GLY A 29 4.18 -11.44 1.61
N GLN A 30 3.79 -12.33 2.52
CA GLN A 30 2.39 -12.56 2.86
C GLN A 30 2.17 -12.30 4.34
N PHE A 31 1.19 -11.45 4.64
CA PHE A 31 0.69 -11.25 5.99
C PHE A 31 -0.65 -11.96 6.12
N THR A 32 -0.81 -12.76 7.16
CA THR A 32 -2.04 -13.52 7.38
C THR A 32 -3.20 -12.65 7.87
N ARG A 33 -2.93 -11.69 8.78
CA ARG A 33 -3.99 -10.87 9.39
C ARG A 33 -3.61 -9.44 9.73
N SER A 34 -2.36 -9.22 10.13
CA SER A 34 -1.90 -7.91 10.61
C SER A 34 -0.40 -7.75 10.42
N ILE A 35 0.03 -6.50 10.35
CA ILE A 35 1.44 -6.09 10.40
C ILE A 35 1.74 -5.72 11.84
N VAL A 36 2.84 -6.22 12.41
CA VAL A 36 3.21 -5.98 13.81
C VAL A 36 4.57 -5.30 13.85
N CYS A 37 4.64 -4.14 14.49
CA CYS A 37 5.88 -3.40 14.68
C CYS A 37 6.86 -4.24 15.51
N PRO A 38 8.11 -4.45 15.04
CA PRO A 38 9.08 -5.30 15.74
C PRO A 38 9.58 -4.69 17.06
N TYR A 39 9.37 -3.39 17.29
CA TYR A 39 9.88 -2.72 18.49
C TYR A 39 8.96 -2.91 19.71
N HIS A 40 7.69 -2.53 19.60
CA HIS A 40 6.76 -2.50 20.74
C HIS A 40 5.42 -3.20 20.44
N ALA A 41 5.38 -4.02 19.38
CA ALA A 41 4.21 -4.80 18.99
C ALA A 41 2.92 -3.98 18.76
N TRP A 42 3.05 -2.71 18.37
CA TRP A 42 1.92 -1.98 17.78
C TRP A 42 1.50 -2.68 16.50
N SER A 43 0.21 -3.02 16.41
CA SER A 43 -0.31 -3.84 15.32
C SER A 43 -1.22 -3.03 14.40
N TYR A 44 -1.19 -3.35 13.12
CA TYR A 44 -1.93 -2.68 12.06
C TYR A 44 -2.74 -3.68 11.24
N HIS A 45 -3.93 -3.30 10.82
CA HIS A 45 -4.67 -3.99 9.78
C HIS A 45 -3.93 -3.87 8.43
N LEU A 46 -4.24 -4.77 7.49
CA LEU A 46 -3.62 -4.75 6.15
C LEU A 46 -4.02 -3.50 5.33
N ASP A 47 -5.08 -2.79 5.74
CA ASP A 47 -5.50 -1.50 5.17
C ASP A 47 -4.79 -0.28 5.81
N GLY A 48 -3.85 -0.51 6.74
CA GLY A 48 -3.06 0.53 7.42
C GLY A 48 -3.67 1.09 8.71
N ARG A 49 -4.91 0.71 9.06
CA ARG A 49 -5.55 1.14 10.31
C ARG A 49 -4.85 0.54 11.54
N LEU A 50 -4.82 1.29 12.64
CA LEU A 50 -4.20 0.82 13.88
C LEU A 50 -5.13 -0.21 14.50
N ARG A 51 -4.61 -1.41 14.76
CA ARG A 51 -5.38 -2.52 15.31
C ARG A 51 -5.28 -2.59 16.83
N GLY A 52 -4.12 -2.27 17.41
CA GLY A 52 -3.96 -2.31 18.85
C GLY A 52 -2.55 -2.01 19.35
N THR A 53 -2.48 -1.64 20.62
CA THR A 53 -1.32 -1.11 21.33
C THR A 53 -1.19 -1.79 22.70
N PRO A 54 -0.28 -2.79 22.87
CA PRO A 54 -0.29 -3.70 24.02
C PRO A 54 -0.22 -3.07 25.43
N HIS A 55 0.33 -1.85 25.56
CA HIS A 55 0.59 -1.21 26.85
C HIS A 55 0.15 0.25 26.92
N LEU A 56 -0.59 0.72 25.91
CA LEU A 56 -1.06 2.10 25.86
C LEU A 56 -2.51 2.11 25.41
N ALA A 57 -3.39 2.80 26.13
CA ALA A 57 -4.73 3.09 25.63
C ALA A 57 -4.62 4.28 24.66
N VAL A 58 -4.56 3.97 23.37
CA VAL A 58 -4.59 4.98 22.30
C VAL A 58 -5.90 4.83 21.58
N ASP A 59 -6.49 5.95 21.17
CA ASP A 59 -7.61 5.91 20.24
C ASP A 59 -7.14 5.28 18.91
N THR A 60 -7.72 4.14 18.58
CA THR A 60 -7.47 3.45 17.31
C THR A 60 -8.23 4.07 16.14
N GLU A 61 -9.25 4.90 16.43
CA GLU A 61 -10.07 5.63 15.45
C GLU A 61 -9.40 6.92 14.94
N GLY A 62 -8.12 7.13 15.25
CA GLY A 62 -7.27 8.14 14.62
C GLY A 62 -6.72 7.68 13.26
N SER A 63 -7.12 8.37 12.19
CA SER A 63 -6.58 8.15 10.83
C SER A 63 -5.06 8.41 10.83
N HIS A 64 -4.27 7.37 10.60
CA HIS A 64 -3.00 7.60 9.91
C HIS A 64 -3.37 7.94 8.49
N TYR A 65 -2.71 8.95 7.93
CA TYR A 65 -2.85 9.23 6.52
C TYR A 65 -2.58 7.94 5.72
N THR A 66 -3.58 7.51 4.94
CA THR A 66 -3.50 6.32 4.08
C THR A 66 -3.46 6.79 2.62
N PRO A 67 -2.29 6.70 1.96
CA PRO A 67 -2.09 7.37 0.67
C PRO A 67 -2.97 6.77 -0.42
N SER A 68 -3.71 7.57 -1.19
CA SER A 68 -4.64 7.06 -2.20
C SER A 68 -3.98 6.14 -3.24
N ILE A 69 -4.70 5.11 -3.71
CA ILE A 69 -4.22 4.18 -4.76
C ILE A 69 -5.04 4.36 -6.02
N TRP A 70 -4.38 4.49 -7.17
CA TRP A 70 -5.03 4.57 -8.47
C TRP A 70 -4.53 3.46 -9.40
N PRO A 71 -5.32 2.41 -9.63
CA PRO A 71 -5.02 1.37 -10.60
C PRO A 71 -5.22 1.89 -12.03
N SER A 72 -4.24 1.71 -12.91
CA SER A 72 -4.38 2.08 -14.32
C SER A 72 -3.44 1.28 -15.22
N GLY A 73 -3.98 0.64 -16.25
CA GLY A 73 -3.20 -0.04 -17.30
C GLY A 73 -2.24 -1.13 -16.81
N GLY A 74 -2.59 -1.84 -15.73
CA GLY A 74 -1.71 -2.84 -15.10
C GLY A 74 -0.70 -2.27 -14.10
N PHE A 75 -0.70 -0.96 -13.88
CA PHE A 75 0.10 -0.27 -12.88
C PHE A 75 -0.73 0.15 -11.67
N ILE A 76 -0.04 0.40 -10.57
CA ILE A 76 -0.59 0.95 -9.34
C ILE A 76 0.15 2.26 -9.08
N PHE A 77 -0.59 3.36 -9.04
CA PHE A 77 -0.06 4.67 -8.65
C PHE A 77 -0.46 4.96 -7.20
N VAL A 78 0.43 5.62 -6.47
CA VAL A 78 0.20 6.02 -5.08
C VAL A 78 0.25 7.54 -5.03
N CYS A 79 -0.80 8.16 -4.50
CA CYS A 79 -0.89 9.60 -4.28
C CYS A 79 -0.82 9.91 -2.78
N LEU A 80 0.10 10.80 -2.40
CA LEU A 80 0.33 11.20 -1.01
C LEU A 80 -0.41 12.49 -0.64
N ASN A 81 -1.15 13.08 -1.58
CA ASN A 81 -1.99 14.24 -1.34
C ASN A 81 -3.47 13.80 -1.30
N PRO A 82 -4.16 13.87 -0.14
CA PRO A 82 -5.57 13.47 -0.05
C PRO A 82 -6.50 14.31 -0.93
N ASP A 83 -6.14 15.57 -1.17
CA ASP A 83 -6.99 16.53 -1.86
C ASP A 83 -6.78 16.49 -3.38
N GLU A 84 -5.83 15.66 -3.85
CA GLU A 84 -5.56 15.50 -5.26
C GLU A 84 -6.49 14.46 -5.89
N HIS A 85 -7.16 14.85 -6.97
CA HIS A 85 -7.97 13.95 -7.77
C HIS A 85 -7.11 13.14 -8.74
N GLN A 86 -7.54 11.90 -9.02
CA GLN A 86 -6.86 11.03 -9.98
C GLN A 86 -6.75 11.71 -11.36
N PRO A 87 -5.53 11.96 -11.87
CA PRO A 87 -5.34 12.46 -13.22
C PRO A 87 -5.64 11.35 -14.23
N SER A 88 -5.94 11.72 -15.48
CA SER A 88 -6.01 10.72 -16.56
C SER A 88 -4.65 10.03 -16.74
N ILE A 89 -4.63 8.76 -17.15
CA ILE A 89 -3.36 8.08 -17.43
C ILE A 89 -2.54 8.80 -18.50
N GLN A 90 -3.20 9.55 -19.39
CA GLN A 90 -2.57 10.33 -20.44
C GLN A 90 -1.72 11.48 -19.88
N HIS A 91 -2.02 11.97 -18.68
CA HIS A 91 -1.18 12.95 -18.00
C HIS A 91 0.22 12.40 -17.69
N TRP A 92 0.30 11.14 -17.24
CA TRP A 92 1.55 10.50 -16.82
C TRP A 92 2.22 9.66 -17.91
N ALA A 93 1.43 9.17 -18.86
CA ALA A 93 1.87 8.30 -19.95
C ALA A 93 1.12 8.64 -21.26
N PRO A 94 1.44 9.78 -21.90
CA PRO A 94 0.78 10.20 -23.13
C PRO A 94 0.90 9.12 -24.23
N GLY A 95 -0.19 8.91 -24.98
CA GLY A 95 -0.27 7.89 -26.03
C GLY A 95 -0.56 6.46 -25.54
N ARG A 96 -0.63 6.21 -24.23
CA ARG A 96 -1.06 4.91 -23.69
C ARG A 96 -2.57 4.89 -23.43
N SER A 97 -3.26 3.86 -23.93
CA SER A 97 -4.65 3.56 -23.57
C SER A 97 -4.68 2.60 -22.37
N VAL A 98 -5.62 2.81 -21.45
CA VAL A 98 -5.91 1.81 -20.40
C VAL A 98 -6.65 0.66 -21.08
N VAL A 99 -5.98 -0.48 -21.25
CA VAL A 99 -6.67 -1.71 -21.66
C VAL A 99 -7.27 -2.33 -20.39
N PRO A 100 -8.59 -2.55 -20.31
CA PRO A 100 -9.19 -3.27 -19.19
C PRO A 100 -8.55 -4.65 -19.07
N LEU A 101 -8.21 -5.07 -17.83
CA LEU A 101 -7.83 -6.46 -17.60
C LEU A 101 -9.00 -7.35 -18.05
N PRO A 102 -8.79 -8.35 -18.93
CA PRO A 102 -9.86 -9.23 -19.35
C PRO A 102 -10.45 -9.94 -18.12
N ALA A 103 -11.77 -9.95 -18.03
CA ALA A 103 -12.47 -10.61 -16.95
C ALA A 103 -12.09 -12.11 -16.92
N GLY A 104 -11.62 -12.59 -15.78
CA GLY A 104 -11.40 -14.02 -15.54
C GLY A 104 -9.94 -14.51 -15.48
N ARG A 105 -8.92 -13.65 -15.61
CA ARG A 105 -7.53 -14.09 -15.38
C ARG A 105 -7.17 -14.02 -13.89
N PRO A 106 -6.79 -15.12 -13.23
CA PRO A 106 -6.31 -15.06 -11.85
C PRO A 106 -5.05 -14.20 -11.79
N ALA A 107 -4.95 -13.36 -10.77
CA ALA A 107 -3.79 -12.53 -10.48
C ALA A 107 -2.62 -13.38 -9.95
N THR A 108 -2.24 -14.44 -10.65
CA THR A 108 -0.93 -15.08 -10.48
C THR A 108 0.09 -14.14 -11.10
N GLY A 109 0.68 -13.32 -10.22
CA GLY A 109 1.61 -12.27 -10.56
C GLY A 109 2.83 -12.79 -11.33
N SER A 110 3.04 -12.21 -12.49
CA SER A 110 4.38 -11.98 -13.01
C SER A 110 4.44 -10.48 -13.31
N LEU A 111 5.07 -9.76 -12.38
CA LEU A 111 5.34 -8.33 -12.50
C LEU A 111 6.28 -8.13 -13.70
N HIS A 112 5.72 -7.73 -14.84
CA HIS A 112 6.50 -7.17 -15.93
C HIS A 112 6.90 -5.74 -15.52
N TYR A 113 8.09 -5.58 -14.97
CA TYR A 113 8.71 -4.26 -14.84
C TYR A 113 9.25 -3.83 -16.21
N LEU A 114 8.73 -2.73 -16.74
CA LEU A 114 9.38 -2.03 -17.84
C LEU A 114 10.61 -1.30 -17.27
N ARG A 115 11.82 -1.83 -17.53
CA ARG A 115 13.03 -0.99 -17.55
C ARG A 115 12.88 0.03 -18.69
N ARG A 116 13.48 1.21 -18.52
CA ARG A 116 13.76 2.11 -19.66
C ARG A 116 14.52 1.37 -20.75
#